data_AF-A0A6M3KV38-F1
#
_entry.id   AF-A0A6M3KV38-F1
#
_cell.length_a   1.000
_cell.length_b   1.000
_cell.length_c   1.000
_cell.angle_alpha   90.00
_cell.angle_beta   90.00
_cell.angle_gamma   90.00
#
_symmetry.space_group_name_H-M   'P 1'
#
loop_
_entity.id
_entity.type
_entity.pdbx_description
1 polymer ?
#
loop_
_entity_poly.entity_id
_entity_poly.type
_entity_poly.pdbx_seq_one_letter_code
_entity_poly.pdbx_strand_id
1 'polypeptide(L)'
;MTDRNDKGQFVKGNSGGPGRPKKEREEKFLEITQSACTYSDWRKIIKRAVEQAKRGDSRARKFLADYLLGPPRQRHELMGTLGNLDLASLSLIQLERLAAGDDPLKVLLMGTVSDTD
;
A
#
# COMPACT_ATOMS: atom_id res chain seq x y z
N MET A 1 39.51 5.67 20.84
CA MET A 1 38.96 7.02 20.66
C MET A 1 37.56 6.84 20.09
N THR A 2 36.56 7.33 20.83
CA THR A 2 35.14 6.98 20.65
C THR A 2 34.47 7.86 19.62
N ASP A 3 34.05 7.28 18.49
CA ASP A 3 33.39 8.01 17.39
C ASP A 3 31.98 8.53 17.74
N ARG A 4 31.52 8.27 18.97
CA ARG A 4 30.16 8.58 19.45
C ARG A 4 30.18 9.26 20.82
N ASN A 5 29.23 10.17 21.03
CA ASN A 5 28.97 10.81 22.31
C ASN A 5 28.17 9.89 23.26
N ASP A 6 27.97 10.34 24.50
CA ASP A 6 27.23 9.60 25.54
C ASP A 6 25.75 9.35 25.20
N LYS A 7 25.25 9.99 24.15
CA LYS A 7 23.90 9.81 23.59
C LYS A 7 23.89 8.89 22.35
N GLY A 8 25.02 8.25 22.04
CA GLY A 8 25.18 7.33 20.90
C GLY A 8 25.24 8.00 19.52
N GLN A 9 25.33 9.33 19.46
CA GLN A 9 25.40 10.11 18.23
C GLN A 9 26.84 10.28 17.77
N PHE A 10 27.08 10.39 16.48
CA PHE A 10 28.41 10.70 15.95
C PHE A 10 28.90 12.06 16.47
N VAL A 11 30.14 12.09 16.96
CA VAL A 11 30.76 13.33 17.43
C VAL A 11 30.92 14.29 16.25
N LYS A 12 30.69 15.60 16.48
CA LYS A 12 30.85 16.63 15.45
C LYS A 12 32.28 16.58 14.90
N GLY A 13 32.42 16.36 13.59
CA GLY A 13 33.71 16.18 12.91
C GLY A 13 33.98 14.73 12.48
N ASN A 14 33.28 13.75 13.06
CA ASN A 14 33.32 12.36 12.61
C ASN A 14 32.20 12.11 11.61
N SER A 15 32.56 11.73 10.39
CA SER A 15 31.59 11.28 9.39
C SER A 15 30.99 9.95 9.86
N GLY A 16 29.66 9.86 9.87
CA GLY A 16 29.02 8.55 9.99
C GLY A 16 29.57 7.62 8.90
N GLY A 17 29.64 6.31 9.18
CA GLY A 17 30.11 5.33 8.19
C GLY A 17 29.37 5.46 6.85
N PRO A 18 29.91 4.92 5.74
CA PRO A 18 29.56 5.26 4.34
C PRO A 18 28.10 5.02 3.89
N GLY A 19 27.17 4.72 4.81
CA GLY A 19 25.80 4.34 4.53
C GLY A 19 25.73 2.96 3.88
N ARG A 20 24.52 2.54 3.52
CA ARG A 20 24.33 1.36 2.67
C ARG A 20 24.89 1.68 1.27
N PRO A 21 25.76 0.83 0.69
CA PRO A 21 26.27 1.02 -0.67
C PRO A 21 25.14 1.18 -1.70
N LYS A 22 25.41 1.89 -2.80
CA LYS A 22 24.44 2.26 -3.85
C LYS A 22 23.79 1.06 -4.55
N LYS A 23 22.54 1.28 -4.97
CA LYS A 23 21.54 0.38 -5.59
C LYS A 23 21.94 -0.43 -6.83
N GLU A 24 23.13 -0.27 -7.43
CA GLU A 24 23.48 -0.89 -8.73
C GLU A 24 23.26 -2.42 -8.76
N ARG A 25 23.61 -3.11 -7.67
CA ARG A 25 23.38 -4.56 -7.57
C ARG A 25 21.89 -4.89 -7.62
N GLU A 26 21.07 -4.12 -6.91
CA GLU A 26 19.62 -4.32 -6.82
C GLU A 26 18.92 -3.96 -8.13
N GLU A 27 19.39 -2.91 -8.81
CA GLU A 27 18.90 -2.51 -10.14
C GLU A 27 19.10 -3.61 -11.17
N LYS A 28 20.27 -4.26 -11.19
CA LYS A 28 20.55 -5.37 -12.11
C LYS A 28 19.65 -6.58 -11.85
N PHE A 29 19.40 -6.93 -10.57
CA PHE A 29 18.48 -8.01 -10.24
C PHE A 29 17.03 -7.66 -10.62
N LEU A 30 16.64 -6.40 -10.44
CA LEU A 30 15.31 -5.93 -10.81
C LEU A 30 15.10 -5.98 -12.32
N GLU A 31 16.07 -5.54 -13.11
CA GLU A 31 16.04 -5.58 -14.58
C GLU A 31 15.93 -7.01 -15.10
N ILE A 32 16.75 -7.93 -14.56
CA ILE A 32 16.66 -9.36 -14.90
C ILE A 32 15.28 -9.92 -14.55
N THR A 33 14.75 -9.55 -13.38
CA THR A 33 13.44 -10.05 -12.93
C THR A 33 12.32 -9.56 -13.85
N GLN A 34 12.34 -8.28 -14.22
CA GLN A 34 11.34 -7.69 -15.12
C GLN A 34 11.43 -8.27 -16.54
N SER A 35 12.65 -8.51 -17.04
CA SER A 35 12.86 -9.04 -18.39
C SER A 35 12.63 -10.55 -18.51
N ALA A 36 12.83 -11.32 -17.44
CA ALA A 36 12.68 -12.77 -17.45
C ALA A 36 11.23 -13.23 -17.63
N CYS A 37 10.25 -12.48 -17.09
CA CYS A 37 8.84 -12.85 -17.21
C CYS A 37 8.20 -12.16 -18.41
N THR A 38 8.37 -12.74 -19.59
CA THR A 38 7.71 -12.22 -20.80
C THR A 38 6.19 -12.38 -20.74
N TYR A 39 5.44 -11.64 -21.56
CA TYR A 39 3.99 -11.84 -21.69
C TYR A 39 3.62 -13.25 -22.15
N SER A 40 4.47 -13.90 -22.96
CA SER A 40 4.27 -15.28 -23.39
C SER A 40 4.39 -16.24 -22.21
N ASP A 41 5.41 -16.07 -21.38
CA ASP A 41 5.63 -16.92 -20.20
C ASP A 41 4.54 -16.70 -19.16
N TRP A 42 4.16 -15.44 -18.94
CA TRP A 42 3.02 -15.12 -18.08
C TRP A 42 1.72 -15.79 -18.56
N ARG A 43 1.43 -15.75 -19.87
CA ARG A 43 0.26 -16.45 -20.43
C ARG A 43 0.31 -17.96 -20.19
N LYS A 44 1.48 -18.59 -20.29
CA LYS A 44 1.64 -20.02 -20.01
C LYS A 44 1.39 -20.33 -18.53
N ILE A 45 1.90 -19.49 -17.62
CA ILE A 45 1.68 -19.60 -16.17
C ILE A 45 0.18 -19.51 -15.86
N ILE A 46 -0.53 -18.51 -16.41
CA ILE A 46 -1.98 -18.35 -16.21
C ILE A 46 -2.76 -19.54 -16.76
N LYS A 47 -2.42 -20.04 -17.96
CA LYS A 47 -3.07 -21.26 -18.51
C LYS A 47 -2.91 -22.45 -17.57
N ARG A 48 -1.71 -22.64 -17.01
CA ARG A 48 -1.46 -23.72 -16.06
C ARG A 48 -2.26 -23.56 -14.78
N ALA A 49 -2.34 -22.35 -14.23
CA ALA A 49 -3.18 -22.05 -13.07
C ALA A 49 -4.66 -22.36 -13.34
N VAL A 50 -5.17 -22.04 -14.54
CA VAL A 50 -6.55 -22.37 -14.94
C VAL A 50 -6.77 -23.89 -14.97
N GLU A 51 -5.85 -24.66 -15.54
CA GLU A 51 -5.93 -26.13 -15.53
C GLU A 51 -5.95 -26.70 -14.12
N GLN A 52 -5.06 -26.23 -13.24
CA GLN A 52 -4.98 -26.67 -11.84
C GLN A 52 -6.25 -26.32 -11.07
N ALA A 53 -6.76 -25.09 -11.25
CA ALA A 53 -8.00 -24.64 -10.64
C ALA A 53 -9.20 -25.51 -11.05
N LYS A 54 -9.32 -25.82 -12.34
CA LYS A 54 -10.35 -26.72 -12.89
C LYS A 54 -10.26 -28.14 -12.33
N ARG A 55 -9.05 -28.63 -12.03
CA ARG A 55 -8.82 -29.94 -11.38
C ARG A 55 -9.10 -29.95 -9.88
N GLY A 56 -9.46 -28.80 -9.29
CA GLY A 56 -9.81 -28.73 -7.88
C GLY A 56 -8.75 -28.11 -6.97
N ASP A 57 -7.62 -27.60 -7.50
CA ASP A 57 -6.62 -26.90 -6.69
C ASP A 57 -7.19 -25.57 -6.13
N SER A 58 -7.29 -25.50 -4.80
CA SER A 58 -7.83 -24.33 -4.10
C SER A 58 -6.91 -23.10 -4.15
N ARG A 59 -5.58 -23.30 -4.18
CA ARG A 59 -4.60 -22.21 -4.26
C ARG A 59 -4.64 -21.58 -5.64
N ALA A 60 -4.72 -22.39 -6.69
CA ALA A 60 -4.87 -21.89 -8.05
C ALA A 60 -6.18 -21.11 -8.23
N ARG A 61 -7.30 -21.59 -7.67
CA ARG A 61 -8.58 -20.84 -7.66
C ARG A 61 -8.45 -19.50 -6.95
N LYS A 62 -7.84 -19.47 -5.76
CA LYS A 62 -7.63 -18.23 -5.00
C LYS A 62 -6.74 -17.25 -5.77
N PHE A 63 -5.61 -17.72 -6.30
CA PHE A 63 -4.71 -16.89 -7.11
C PHE A 63 -5.44 -16.22 -8.29
N LEU A 64 -6.24 -16.96 -9.03
CA LEU A 64 -7.02 -16.41 -10.14
C LEU A 64 -8.12 -15.45 -9.64
N ALA A 65 -8.84 -15.80 -8.58
CA ALA A 65 -9.90 -14.96 -8.01
C ALA A 65 -9.36 -13.62 -7.49
N ASP A 66 -8.21 -13.62 -6.80
CA ASP A 66 -7.58 -12.42 -6.28
C ASP A 66 -7.21 -11.42 -7.40
N TYR A 67 -6.84 -11.90 -8.59
CA TYR A 67 -6.54 -11.05 -9.74
C TYR A 67 -7.79 -10.61 -10.53
N LEU A 68 -8.79 -11.47 -10.66
CA LEU A 68 -9.99 -11.19 -11.47
C LEU A 68 -11.04 -10.38 -10.71
N LEU A 69 -11.19 -10.63 -9.42
CA LEU A 69 -12.21 -10.02 -8.55
C LEU A 69 -11.61 -9.07 -7.51
N GLY A 70 -10.30 -9.16 -7.28
CA GLY A 70 -9.63 -8.47 -6.18
C GLY A 70 -9.70 -9.26 -4.86
N PRO A 71 -8.77 -9.01 -3.93
CA PRO A 71 -8.89 -9.56 -2.57
C PRO A 71 -10.11 -8.93 -1.86
N PRO A 72 -10.73 -9.66 -0.92
CA PRO A 72 -11.77 -9.07 -0.08
C PRO A 72 -11.22 -7.83 0.62
N ARG A 73 -11.93 -6.71 0.49
CA ARG A 73 -11.54 -5.46 1.13
C ARG A 73 -11.61 -5.63 2.64
N GLN A 74 -10.47 -5.48 3.31
CA GLN A 74 -10.42 -5.47 4.76
C GLN A 74 -11.06 -4.18 5.26
N ARG A 75 -12.30 -4.28 5.73
CA ARG A 75 -12.94 -3.19 6.48
C ARG A 75 -12.28 -3.09 7.84
N HIS A 76 -11.64 -1.94 8.10
CA HIS A 76 -11.19 -1.58 9.43
C HIS A 76 -12.28 -0.69 10.03
N GLU A 77 -12.97 -1.20 11.04
CA GLU A 77 -13.85 -0.38 11.87
C GLU A 77 -12.96 0.43 12.81
N LEU A 78 -12.84 1.73 12.55
CA LEU A 78 -12.26 2.65 13.54
C LEU A 78 -13.30 2.81 14.66
N MET A 79 -13.13 2.08 15.76
CA MET A 79 -13.90 2.33 16.99
C MET A 79 -13.47 3.67 17.58
N GLY A 80 -14.13 4.74 17.18
CA GLY A 80 -14.24 5.97 17.96
C GLY A 80 -15.53 5.94 18.78
N THR A 81 -15.59 6.70 19.88
CA THR A 81 -16.76 6.84 20.77
C THR A 81 -18.03 7.38 20.08
N LEU A 82 -17.98 7.62 18.76
CA LEU A 82 -19.01 8.25 17.93
C LEU A 82 -19.23 7.44 16.63
N GLY A 83 -19.57 6.17 16.78
CA GLY A 83 -20.09 5.33 15.67
C GLY A 83 -19.10 5.00 14.55
N ASN A 84 -19.56 4.15 13.63
CA ASN A 84 -18.78 3.69 12.48
C ASN A 84 -18.66 4.82 11.44
N LEU A 85 -17.47 5.38 11.27
CA LEU A 85 -17.16 6.33 10.20
C LEU A 85 -16.63 5.56 8.99
N ASP A 86 -17.42 5.50 7.93
CA ASP A 86 -16.93 5.05 6.63
C ASP A 86 -16.27 6.23 5.89
N LEU A 87 -14.94 6.23 5.86
CA LEU A 87 -14.17 7.22 5.10
C LEU A 87 -14.52 7.21 3.60
N ALA A 88 -15.05 6.09 3.08
CA ALA A 88 -15.46 5.98 1.68
C ALA A 88 -16.81 6.65 1.37
N SER A 89 -17.57 7.08 2.38
CA SER A 89 -18.82 7.84 2.19
C SER A 89 -18.65 9.36 2.28
N LEU A 90 -17.43 9.84 2.55
CA LEU A 90 -17.15 11.27 2.63
C LEU A 90 -16.91 11.86 1.23
N SER A 91 -17.42 13.06 1.01
CA SER A 91 -17.10 13.85 -0.17
C SER A 91 -15.63 14.31 -0.16
N LEU A 92 -15.08 14.64 -1.33
CA LEU A 92 -13.73 15.20 -1.47
C LEU A 92 -13.51 16.44 -0.60
N ILE A 93 -14.51 17.32 -0.51
CA ILE A 93 -14.46 18.54 0.31
C ILE A 93 -14.29 18.20 1.80
N GLN A 94 -14.95 17.14 2.28
CA GLN A 94 -14.84 16.70 3.67
C GLN A 94 -13.46 16.09 3.95
N LEU A 95 -12.90 15.34 2.99
CA LEU A 95 -11.56 14.76 3.11
C LEU A 95 -10.47 15.85 3.14
N GLU A 96 -10.56 16.87 2.30
CA GLU A 96 -9.60 17.98 2.24
C GLU A 96 -9.57 18.77 3.56
N ARG A 97 -10.72 18.99 4.18
CA ARG A 97 -10.82 19.71 5.46
C ARG A 97 -10.29 18.92 6.64
N LEU A 98 -10.57 17.62 6.67
CA LEU A 98 -9.95 16.73 7.65
C LEU A 98 -8.42 16.74 7.51
N ALA A 99 -7.91 16.73 6.28
CA ALA A 99 -6.47 16.84 6.02
C ALA A 99 -5.89 18.20 6.41
N ALA A 100 -6.69 19.27 6.32
CA ALA A 100 -6.33 20.62 6.77
C ALA A 100 -6.36 20.78 8.31
N GLY A 101 -6.84 19.78 9.05
CA GLY A 101 -6.88 19.78 10.51
C GLY A 101 -8.15 20.39 11.11
N ASP A 102 -9.21 20.54 10.32
CA ASP A 102 -10.50 21.00 10.82
C ASP A 102 -11.13 19.99 11.78
N ASP A 103 -11.95 20.49 12.71
CA ASP A 103 -12.69 19.66 13.67
C ASP A 103 -13.55 18.62 12.91
N PRO A 104 -13.29 17.31 13.07
CA PRO A 104 -13.98 16.26 12.35
C PRO A 104 -15.50 16.32 12.54
N LEU A 105 -15.97 16.70 13.73
CA LEU A 105 -17.40 16.76 14.03
C LEU A 105 -18.10 17.87 13.23
N LYS A 106 -17.45 19.00 13.02
CA LYS A 106 -18.00 20.08 12.18
C LYS A 106 -18.05 19.68 10.72
N VAL A 107 -17.01 19.02 10.23
CA VAL A 107 -16.93 18.55 8.84
C VAL A 107 -18.01 17.50 8.53
N LEU A 108 -18.33 16.64 9.51
CA LEU A 108 -19.37 15.61 9.41
C LEU A 108 -20.79 16.16 9.50
N LEU A 109 -21.01 17.24 10.26
CA LEU A 109 -22.33 17.89 10.44
C LEU A 109 -22.66 18.89 9.33
N MET A 110 -21.72 19.21 8.45
CA MET A 110 -22.00 19.96 7.24
C MET A 110 -22.79 19.07 6.28
N GLY A 111 -24.09 19.30 6.20
CA GLY A 111 -24.96 18.63 5.25
C GLY A 111 -24.40 18.72 3.83
N THR A 112 -24.65 17.69 3.02
CA THR A 112 -24.34 17.72 1.59
C THR A 112 -25.04 18.93 0.99
N VAL A 113 -24.29 19.97 0.65
CA VAL A 113 -24.82 21.05 -0.17
C VAL A 113 -25.16 20.38 -1.50
N SER A 114 -26.45 20.11 -1.69
CA SER A 114 -26.99 19.71 -2.97
C SER A 114 -26.87 20.92 -3.87
N ASP A 115 -25.85 20.94 -4.73
CA ASP A 115 -25.85 21.78 -5.91
C ASP A 115 -26.97 21.26 -6.83
N THR A 116 -28.18 21.74 -6.58
CA THR A 116 -29.28 21.76 -7.55
C THR A 116 -29.42 23.19 -8.03
N ASP A 117 -28.87 23.46 -9.22
CA ASP A 117 -29.49 24.36 -10.19
C ASP A 117 -30.55 23.58 -10.97
#